data_AF-U1LPL7-F1
#
_entry.id   AF-U1LPL7-F1
#
_cell.length_a   1.000
_cell.length_b   1.000
_cell.length_c   1.000
_cell.angle_alpha   90.00
_cell.angle_beta   90.00
_cell.angle_gamma   90.00
#
_symmetry.space_group_name_H-M   'P 1'
#
loop_
_entity.id
_entity.type
_entity.pdbx_description
1 polymer ?
#
loop_
_entity_poly.entity_id
_entity_poly.type
_entity_poly.pdbx_seq_one_letter_code
_entity_poly.pdbx_strand_id
1 'polypeptide(L)'
;MSLRHDSALAWADDLSAAAEPRLGILEAYALQRHPAALEHMGDDGAGLARVAGAKGGGMAGLWLLLPLLLAVVAPVIGFAALLGDPLGYHRLDGDASVPIAGLCFAVAAIVQVVAAMRWLRGPRPRDRQLLLLGLGTAVFAALSWWVMGSAASLASVAGAGGWRAAVLVAGALGLVLAALVLALGRGDATAAAPHGAPADRDALAAALAAVPDDELRRIRDDRDAAIALLAERGRLAPEIADRARRAELGTLHRIDAELRAQ
;
A
#
# COMPACT_ATOMS: atom_id res chain seq x y z
N MET A 1 2.92 -8.39 2.29
CA MET A 1 4.02 -8.99 3.07
C MET A 1 4.94 -7.87 3.54
N SER A 2 5.38 -7.88 4.79
CA SER A 2 6.39 -6.94 5.31
C SER A 2 7.72 -7.68 5.43
N LEU A 3 8.81 -7.06 4.97
CA LEU A 3 10.19 -7.51 5.21
C LEU A 3 10.49 -7.35 6.71
N ARG A 4 10.23 -8.41 7.48
CA ARG A 4 10.43 -8.45 8.94
C ARG A 4 11.87 -8.73 9.36
N HIS A 5 12.69 -9.31 8.48
CA HIS A 5 14.01 -9.84 8.82
C HIS A 5 15.14 -9.11 8.05
N ASP A 6 16.27 -8.94 8.71
CA ASP A 6 17.42 -8.19 8.19
C ASP A 6 18.35 -9.03 7.29
N SER A 7 18.15 -10.35 7.21
CA SER A 7 18.90 -11.26 6.35
C SER A 7 18.10 -12.53 6.00
N ALA A 8 18.56 -13.28 4.99
CA ALA A 8 17.98 -14.57 4.61
C ALA A 8 18.16 -15.60 5.73
N LEU A 9 19.28 -15.56 6.44
CA LEU A 9 19.54 -16.41 7.60
C LEU A 9 18.54 -16.14 8.73
N ALA A 10 18.26 -14.88 9.05
CA ALA A 10 17.29 -14.50 10.08
C ALA A 10 15.86 -14.93 9.72
N TRP A 11 15.52 -14.94 8.43
CA TRP A 11 14.26 -15.51 7.95
C TRP A 11 14.21 -17.04 8.11
N ALA A 12 15.29 -17.74 7.77
CA ALA A 12 15.37 -19.20 7.92
C ALA A 12 15.35 -19.64 9.39
N ASP A 13 15.88 -18.80 10.30
CA ASP A 13 15.87 -19.04 11.73
C ASP A 13 14.46 -18.96 12.34
N ASP A 14 13.68 -17.94 11.97
CA ASP A 14 12.32 -17.69 12.46
C ASP A 14 11.24 -18.50 11.71
N LEU A 15 11.63 -19.27 10.68
CA LEU A 15 10.69 -20.08 9.91
C LEU A 15 10.04 -21.13 10.81
N SER A 16 8.74 -20.94 11.07
CA SER A 16 7.95 -21.85 11.90
C SER A 16 7.99 -23.28 11.36
N ALA A 17 8.01 -24.23 12.27
CA ALA A 17 8.05 -25.67 12.00
C ALA A 17 6.88 -26.20 11.13
N ALA A 18 5.81 -25.44 10.96
CA ALA A 18 4.66 -25.81 10.14
C ALA A 18 4.68 -25.21 8.72
N ALA A 19 5.64 -24.34 8.40
CA ALA A 19 5.72 -23.67 7.11
C ALA A 19 6.64 -24.40 6.15
N GLU A 20 6.22 -24.56 4.90
CA GLU A 20 7.06 -25.06 3.82
C GLU A 20 8.10 -24.00 3.42
N PRO A 21 9.40 -24.36 3.35
CA PRO A 21 10.45 -23.42 2.95
C PRO A 21 10.34 -23.11 1.46
N ARG A 22 10.13 -21.83 1.12
CA ARG A 22 10.14 -21.33 -0.27
C ARG A 22 11.50 -20.70 -0.57
N LEU A 23 12.31 -21.34 -1.41
CA LEU A 23 13.66 -20.90 -1.77
C LEU A 23 13.66 -19.56 -2.53
N GLY A 24 12.60 -19.27 -3.29
CA GLY A 24 12.43 -17.97 -3.96
C GLY A 24 12.27 -16.80 -2.98
N ILE A 25 11.67 -17.03 -1.81
CA ILE A 25 11.53 -16.02 -0.75
C ILE A 25 12.87 -15.81 -0.04
N LEU A 26 13.61 -16.90 0.23
CA LEU A 26 14.95 -16.84 0.83
C LEU A 26 15.89 -15.95 0.00
N GLU A 27 15.90 -16.16 -1.31
CA GLU A 27 16.75 -15.39 -2.22
C GLU A 27 16.36 -13.91 -2.29
N ALA A 28 15.06 -13.61 -2.20
CA ALA A 28 14.57 -12.26 -2.13
C ALA A 28 14.95 -11.54 -0.82
N TYR A 29 15.07 -12.26 0.31
CA TYR A 29 15.63 -11.69 1.55
C TYR A 29 17.14 -11.44 1.43
N ALA A 30 17.89 -12.31 0.76
CA ALA A 30 19.32 -12.12 0.53
C ALA A 30 19.58 -10.87 -0.35
N LEU A 31 18.72 -10.63 -1.35
CA LEU A 31 18.81 -9.50 -2.28
C LEU A 31 18.01 -8.25 -1.84
N GLN A 32 17.53 -8.19 -0.59
CA GLN A 32 16.63 -7.12 -0.14
C GLN A 32 17.20 -5.70 -0.24
N ARG A 33 18.53 -5.56 -0.26
CA ARG A 33 19.25 -4.27 -0.39
C ARG A 33 19.42 -3.80 -1.84
N HIS A 34 19.10 -4.64 -2.82
CA HIS A 34 19.26 -4.36 -4.24
C HIS A 34 17.92 -4.47 -4.98
N PRO A 35 17.04 -3.46 -4.86
CA PRO A 35 15.68 -3.51 -5.42
C PRO A 35 15.66 -3.67 -6.94
N ALA A 36 16.67 -3.16 -7.66
CA ALA A 36 16.83 -3.34 -9.09
C ALA A 36 17.03 -4.82 -9.49
N ALA A 37 17.72 -5.61 -8.66
CA ALA A 37 17.87 -7.05 -8.91
C ALA A 37 16.60 -7.83 -8.53
N LEU A 38 15.86 -7.38 -7.52
CA LEU A 38 14.60 -8.00 -7.09
C LEU A 38 13.49 -7.91 -8.16
N GLU A 39 13.45 -6.83 -8.94
CA GLU A 39 12.45 -6.61 -10.00
C GLU A 39 12.53 -7.65 -11.12
N HIS A 40 13.69 -8.28 -11.32
CA HIS A 40 13.95 -9.23 -12.40
C HIS A 40 13.99 -10.71 -11.94
N MET A 41 13.74 -10.99 -10.66
CA MET A 41 13.81 -12.34 -10.06
C MET A 41 12.49 -13.14 -10.12
N GLY A 42 11.47 -12.61 -10.80
CA GLY A 42 10.14 -13.23 -10.88
C GLY A 42 9.20 -12.85 -9.74
N ASP A 43 8.12 -13.62 -9.54
CA ASP A 43 6.93 -13.24 -8.75
C ASP A 43 7.23 -12.88 -7.28
N ASP A 44 8.10 -13.65 -6.61
CA ASP A 44 8.43 -13.44 -5.20
C ASP A 44 9.38 -12.23 -5.02
N GLY A 45 10.28 -11.99 -5.98
CA GLY A 45 11.20 -10.86 -6.00
C GLY A 45 10.51 -9.53 -6.30
N ALA A 46 9.62 -9.49 -7.30
CA ALA A 46 8.90 -8.27 -7.67
C ALA A 46 7.92 -7.80 -6.58
N GLY A 47 7.31 -8.73 -5.84
CA GLY A 47 6.47 -8.42 -4.67
C GLY A 47 7.27 -7.79 -3.54
N LEU A 48 8.49 -8.28 -3.30
CA LEU A 48 9.41 -7.76 -2.29
C LEU A 48 10.10 -6.47 -2.72
N ALA A 49 10.42 -6.29 -4.01
CA ALA A 49 10.95 -5.05 -4.58
C ALA A 49 10.01 -3.87 -4.34
N ARG A 50 8.69 -4.07 -4.52
CA ARG A 50 7.67 -3.06 -4.25
C ARG A 50 7.60 -2.66 -2.77
N VAL A 51 7.87 -3.60 -1.87
CA VAL A 51 7.88 -3.38 -0.42
C VAL A 51 9.19 -2.76 0.05
N ALA A 52 10.33 -3.19 -0.51
CA ALA A 52 11.66 -2.63 -0.24
C ALA A 52 11.79 -1.19 -0.78
N GLY A 53 11.28 -0.94 -2.00
CA GLY A 53 11.18 0.40 -2.58
C GLY A 53 10.28 1.33 -1.76
N ALA A 54 9.22 0.80 -1.13
CA ALA A 54 8.42 1.57 -0.18
C ALA A 54 9.17 1.91 1.12
N LYS A 55 10.10 1.05 1.58
CA LYS A 55 10.91 1.27 2.79
C LYS A 55 12.00 2.34 2.56
N GLY A 56 12.56 2.43 1.35
CA GLY A 56 13.47 3.51 0.94
C GLY A 56 12.80 4.89 0.78
N GLY A 57 11.46 4.92 0.71
CA GLY A 57 10.65 6.12 0.54
C GLY A 57 10.09 6.70 1.84
N GLY A 58 10.74 6.50 3.00
CA GLY A 58 10.20 6.84 4.32
C GLY A 58 9.69 8.29 4.46
N MET A 59 10.24 9.24 3.70
CA MET A 59 9.75 10.63 3.69
C MET A 59 8.73 10.88 2.58
N ALA A 60 8.98 10.41 1.35
CA ALA A 60 8.08 10.63 0.21
C ALA A 60 6.73 9.89 0.36
N GLY A 61 6.74 8.68 0.91
CA GLY A 61 5.54 7.90 1.23
C GLY A 61 4.71 8.53 2.36
N LEU A 62 5.37 9.14 3.35
CA LEU A 62 4.70 9.88 4.41
C LEU A 62 4.03 11.16 3.87
N TRP A 63 4.72 11.89 2.98
CA TRP A 63 4.14 13.05 2.28
C TRP A 63 2.98 12.67 1.34
N LEU A 64 2.95 11.44 0.82
CA LEU A 64 1.84 10.91 0.02
C LEU A 64 0.68 10.38 0.89
N LEU A 65 0.97 9.83 2.07
CA LEU A 65 -0.02 9.37 3.04
C LEU A 65 -0.69 10.52 3.79
N LEU A 66 0.04 11.60 4.05
CA LEU A 66 -0.46 12.76 4.78
C LEU A 66 -1.72 13.39 4.16
N PRO A 67 -1.81 13.68 2.85
CA PRO A 67 -3.03 14.20 2.24
C PRO A 67 -4.17 13.18 2.23
N LEU A 68 -3.87 11.87 2.14
CA LEU A 68 -4.88 10.82 2.22
C LEU A 68 -5.48 10.73 3.63
N LEU A 69 -4.62 10.75 4.65
CA LEU A 69 -5.02 10.79 6.05
C LEU A 69 -5.80 12.08 6.35
N LEU A 70 -5.32 13.22 5.85
CA LEU A 70 -5.99 14.50 5.98
C LEU A 70 -7.35 14.50 5.28
N ALA A 71 -7.52 13.81 4.15
CA ALA A 71 -8.80 13.74 3.45
C ALA A 71 -9.84 12.83 4.12
N VAL A 72 -9.39 11.85 4.91
CA VAL A 72 -10.30 11.04 5.74
C VAL A 72 -10.67 11.79 7.03
N VAL A 73 -9.70 12.47 7.63
CA VAL A 73 -9.87 13.16 8.91
C VAL A 73 -10.55 14.53 8.73
N ALA A 74 -10.35 15.23 7.61
CA ALA A 74 -10.91 16.57 7.38
C ALA A 74 -12.44 16.59 7.38
N PRO A 75 -13.18 15.68 6.69
CA PRO A 75 -14.64 15.63 6.77
C PRO A 75 -15.14 15.37 8.20
N VAL A 76 -14.40 14.58 8.99
CA VAL A 76 -14.72 14.31 10.39
C VAL A 76 -14.51 15.57 11.25
N ILE A 77 -13.39 16.26 11.08
CA ILE A 77 -13.10 17.53 11.76
C ILE A 77 -14.14 18.59 11.38
N GLY A 78 -14.46 18.71 10.09
CA GLY A 78 -15.45 19.67 9.60
C GLY A 78 -16.84 19.39 10.17
N PHE A 79 -17.25 18.12 10.25
CA PHE A 79 -18.50 17.74 10.90
C PHE A 79 -18.46 17.98 12.42
N ALA A 80 -17.34 17.68 13.09
CA ALA A 80 -17.17 17.95 14.52
C ALA A 80 -17.24 19.45 14.84
N ALA A 81 -16.68 20.30 13.98
CA ALA A 81 -16.79 21.75 14.10
C ALA A 81 -18.24 22.25 14.03
N LEU A 82 -19.10 21.58 13.24
CA LEU A 82 -20.52 21.91 13.14
C LEU A 82 -21.33 21.43 14.35
N LEU A 83 -20.98 20.29 14.95
CA LEU A 83 -21.65 19.78 16.15
C LEU A 83 -21.31 20.59 17.41
N GLY A 84 -20.10 21.15 17.48
CA GLY A 84 -19.55 21.71 18.71
C GLY A 84 -19.38 20.64 19.79
N ASP A 85 -19.08 21.05 21.02
CA ASP A 85 -19.00 20.13 22.15
C ASP A 85 -20.40 19.56 22.52
N PRO A 86 -20.63 18.23 22.43
CA PRO A 86 -21.89 17.62 22.86
C PRO A 86 -22.13 17.76 24.38
N LEU A 87 -21.08 18.06 25.16
CA LEU A 87 -21.15 18.28 26.61
C LEU A 87 -21.36 19.76 26.99
N GLY A 88 -21.39 20.67 26.00
CA GLY A 88 -21.78 22.07 26.18
C GLY A 88 -20.71 23.00 26.76
N TYR A 89 -19.45 22.58 26.89
CA TYR A 89 -18.42 23.44 27.48
C TYR A 89 -17.91 24.50 26.49
N HIS A 90 -17.64 24.14 25.23
CA HIS A 90 -17.19 25.08 24.20
C HIS A 90 -17.96 24.86 22.88
N ARG A 91 -18.99 25.69 22.61
CA ARG A 91 -19.56 25.80 21.26
C ARG A 91 -18.79 26.86 20.48
N LEU A 92 -18.20 26.46 19.36
CA LEU A 92 -17.71 27.42 18.37
C LEU A 92 -18.90 28.15 17.75
N ASP A 93 -18.82 29.47 17.66
CA ASP A 93 -19.82 30.29 16.98
C ASP A 93 -20.00 29.87 15.53
N GLY A 94 -21.23 29.97 15.03
CA GLY A 94 -21.59 29.58 13.66
C GLY A 94 -20.73 30.26 12.59
N ASP A 95 -20.32 31.50 12.85
CA ASP A 95 -19.46 32.30 11.97
C ASP A 95 -18.05 31.72 11.82
N ALA A 96 -17.56 30.95 12.79
CA ALA A 96 -16.27 30.24 12.70
C ALA A 96 -16.45 28.80 12.20
N SER A 97 -17.49 28.10 12.70
CA SER A 97 -17.73 26.69 12.41
C SER A 97 -18.09 26.42 10.95
N VAL A 98 -18.92 27.26 10.33
CA VAL A 98 -19.38 27.10 8.95
C VAL A 98 -18.23 27.21 7.93
N PRO A 99 -17.36 28.24 7.99
CA PRO A 99 -16.19 28.32 7.11
C PRO A 99 -15.17 27.21 7.33
N ILE A 100 -14.90 26.81 8.58
CA ILE A 100 -13.96 25.72 8.89
C ILE A 100 -14.45 24.42 8.26
N ALA A 101 -15.73 24.08 8.44
CA ALA A 101 -16.32 22.89 7.82
C ALA A 101 -16.21 22.96 6.29
N GLY A 102 -16.56 24.09 5.69
CA GLY A 102 -16.47 24.30 4.25
C GLY A 102 -15.04 24.13 3.69
N LEU A 103 -14.02 24.68 4.38
CA LEU A 103 -12.61 24.50 4.03
C LEU A 103 -12.18 23.04 4.13
N CYS A 104 -12.59 22.33 5.18
CA CYS A 104 -12.31 20.90 5.33
C CYS A 104 -12.88 20.07 4.18
N PHE A 105 -14.13 20.34 3.76
CA PHE A 105 -14.74 19.67 2.60
C PHE A 105 -14.10 20.07 1.27
N ALA A 106 -13.64 21.31 1.12
CA ALA A 106 -12.89 21.74 -0.06
C ALA A 106 -11.55 21.00 -0.18
N VAL A 107 -10.81 20.83 0.92
CA VAL A 107 -9.59 20.03 0.95
C VAL A 107 -9.88 18.57 0.61
N ALA A 108 -10.93 17.98 1.20
CA ALA A 108 -11.34 16.62 0.89
C ALA A 108 -11.68 16.44 -0.60
N ALA A 109 -12.36 17.41 -1.22
CA ALA A 109 -12.67 17.39 -2.64
C ALA A 109 -11.39 17.38 -3.50
N ILE A 110 -10.42 18.25 -3.20
CA ILE A 110 -9.14 18.29 -3.94
C ILE A 110 -8.44 16.93 -3.87
N VAL A 111 -8.37 16.32 -2.67
CA VAL A 111 -7.72 15.02 -2.51
C VAL A 111 -8.47 13.93 -3.27
N GLN A 112 -9.80 13.94 -3.28
CA GLN A 112 -10.57 13.00 -4.08
C GLN A 112 -10.29 13.14 -5.58
N VAL A 113 -10.17 14.37 -6.12
CA VAL A 113 -9.80 14.58 -7.52
C VAL A 113 -8.41 14.01 -7.80
N VAL A 114 -7.42 14.28 -6.94
CA VAL A 114 -6.05 13.75 -7.10
C VAL A 114 -6.03 12.23 -7.03
N ALA A 115 -6.75 11.65 -6.07
CA ALA A 115 -6.88 10.20 -5.91
C ALA A 115 -7.54 9.56 -7.14
N ALA A 116 -8.62 10.17 -7.66
CA ALA A 116 -9.31 9.75 -8.87
C ALA A 116 -8.38 9.79 -10.09
N MET A 117 -7.64 10.89 -10.30
CA MET A 117 -6.69 11.02 -11.41
C MET A 117 -5.58 9.97 -11.34
N ARG A 118 -5.01 9.74 -10.15
CA ARG A 118 -3.95 8.74 -9.95
C ARG A 118 -4.48 7.33 -10.22
N TRP A 119 -5.68 7.03 -9.75
CA TRP A 119 -6.34 5.75 -9.97
C TRP A 119 -6.70 5.53 -11.45
N LEU A 120 -7.19 6.56 -12.15
CA LEU A 120 -7.53 6.49 -13.58
C LEU A 120 -6.30 6.27 -14.48
N ARG A 121 -5.13 6.79 -14.08
CA ARG A 121 -3.84 6.64 -14.77
C ARG A 121 -3.14 5.30 -14.51
N GLY A 122 -3.51 4.60 -13.43
CA GLY A 122 -2.87 3.35 -13.02
C GLY A 122 -3.61 2.09 -13.47
N PRO A 123 -3.16 0.91 -13.01
CA PRO A 123 -4.05 -0.24 -12.91
C PRO A 123 -5.26 0.21 -12.08
N ARG A 124 -6.48 -0.14 -12.50
CA ARG A 124 -7.74 0.31 -11.86
C ARG A 124 -8.28 -0.78 -10.92
N PRO A 125 -7.63 -1.08 -9.78
CA PRO A 125 -8.13 -2.08 -8.85
C PRO A 125 -9.38 -1.53 -8.15
N ARG A 126 -10.23 -2.44 -7.71
CA ARG A 126 -11.40 -2.12 -6.89
C ARG A 126 -10.96 -1.88 -5.44
N ASP A 127 -10.28 -0.75 -5.23
CA ASP A 127 -9.67 -0.39 -3.96
C ASP A 127 -10.71 0.00 -2.90
N ARG A 128 -10.75 -0.76 -1.79
CA ARG A 128 -11.64 -0.49 -0.65
C ARG A 128 -11.36 0.85 0.01
N GLN A 129 -10.12 1.34 0.00
CA GLN A 129 -9.76 2.63 0.59
C GLN A 129 -10.37 3.80 -0.20
N LEU A 130 -10.36 3.71 -1.54
CA LEU A 130 -11.00 4.74 -2.39
C LEU A 130 -12.53 4.73 -2.23
N LEU A 131 -13.13 3.56 -2.04
CA LEU A 131 -14.56 3.46 -1.72
C LEU A 131 -14.88 4.09 -0.37
N LEU A 132 -14.09 3.80 0.67
CA LEU A 132 -14.25 4.43 1.98
C LEU A 132 -14.06 5.95 1.92
N LEU A 133 -13.08 6.43 1.16
CA LEU A 133 -12.84 7.86 0.97
C LEU A 133 -14.04 8.54 0.29
N GLY A 134 -14.51 8.00 -0.84
CA GLY A 134 -15.62 8.59 -1.59
C GLY A 134 -16.94 8.52 -0.83
N LEU A 135 -17.31 7.33 -0.35
CA LEU A 135 -18.58 7.08 0.33
C LEU A 135 -18.61 7.69 1.73
N GLY A 136 -17.49 7.63 2.47
CA GLY A 136 -17.35 8.31 3.76
C GLY A 136 -17.50 9.82 3.62
N THR A 137 -16.84 10.45 2.64
CA THR A 137 -17.02 11.89 2.42
C THR A 137 -18.45 12.24 2.02
N ALA A 138 -19.11 11.42 1.20
CA ALA A 138 -20.51 11.63 0.82
C ALA A 138 -21.45 11.58 2.03
N VAL A 139 -21.25 10.62 2.94
CA VAL A 139 -22.03 10.52 4.19
C VAL A 139 -21.82 11.74 5.07
N PHE A 140 -20.56 12.12 5.33
CA PHE A 140 -20.27 13.30 6.16
C PHE A 140 -20.77 14.59 5.51
N ALA A 141 -20.72 14.71 4.18
CA ALA A 141 -21.26 15.86 3.46
C ALA A 141 -22.79 15.96 3.61
N ALA A 142 -23.51 14.84 3.48
CA ALA A 142 -24.95 14.79 3.67
C ALA A 142 -25.36 15.18 5.10
N LEU A 143 -24.65 14.64 6.10
CA LEU A 143 -24.87 14.98 7.51
C LEU A 143 -24.58 16.46 7.79
N SER A 144 -23.46 16.98 7.30
CA SER A 144 -23.06 18.38 7.47
C SER A 144 -24.05 19.33 6.80
N TRP A 145 -24.49 19.02 5.57
CA TRP A 145 -25.50 19.80 4.87
C TRP A 145 -26.84 19.84 5.62
N TRP A 146 -27.25 18.71 6.19
CA TRP A 146 -28.47 18.60 6.99
C TRP A 146 -28.36 19.45 8.27
N VAL A 147 -27.26 19.33 9.02
CA VAL A 147 -27.01 20.12 10.24
C VAL A 147 -27.00 21.62 9.95
N MET A 148 -26.31 22.05 8.89
CA MET A 148 -26.28 23.47 8.48
C MET A 148 -27.64 23.99 8.00
N GLY A 149 -28.59 23.10 7.68
CA GLY A 149 -29.94 23.44 7.24
C GLY A 149 -31.02 23.39 8.31
N SER A 150 -30.85 22.52 9.30
CA SER A 150 -31.80 22.36 10.39
C SER A 150 -31.53 23.31 11.55
N ALA A 151 -30.29 23.72 11.77
CA ALA A 151 -29.92 24.67 12.80
C ALA A 151 -30.12 26.12 12.33
N ALA A 152 -31.13 26.81 12.87
CA ALA A 152 -31.42 28.21 12.56
C ALA A 152 -30.19 29.13 12.79
N SER A 153 -29.38 28.85 13.80
CA SER A 153 -28.15 29.59 14.11
C SER A 153 -27.04 29.43 13.06
N LEU A 154 -27.02 28.32 12.32
CA LEU A 154 -26.05 28.08 11.24
C LEU A 154 -26.59 28.56 9.89
N ALA A 155 -27.91 28.50 9.70
CA ALA A 155 -28.57 28.94 8.47
C ALA A 155 -28.54 30.47 8.31
N SER A 156 -28.50 31.23 9.40
CA SER A 156 -28.43 32.69 9.41
C SER A 156 -27.03 33.26 9.18
N VAL A 157 -25.98 32.42 9.14
CA VAL A 157 -24.60 32.86 8.91
C VAL A 157 -24.46 33.46 7.52
N ALA A 158 -23.87 34.65 7.42
CA ALA A 158 -23.66 35.31 6.14
C ALA A 158 -22.77 34.44 5.22
N GLY A 159 -23.25 34.17 3.99
CA GLY A 159 -22.52 33.32 3.05
C GLY A 159 -22.62 31.80 3.32
N ALA A 160 -23.44 31.36 4.28
CA ALA A 160 -23.68 29.94 4.56
C ALA A 160 -24.08 29.14 3.30
N GLY A 161 -24.82 29.76 2.37
CA GLY A 161 -25.18 29.13 1.10
C GLY A 161 -23.98 28.70 0.26
N GLY A 162 -22.91 29.50 0.21
CA GLY A 162 -21.68 29.17 -0.53
C GLY A 162 -20.92 28.00 0.10
N TRP A 163 -20.80 28.00 1.43
CA TRP A 163 -20.15 26.91 2.17
C TRP A 163 -20.93 25.61 2.08
N ARG A 164 -22.25 25.69 2.21
CA ARG A 164 -23.14 24.54 2.00
C ARG A 164 -22.97 23.97 0.59
N ALA A 165 -22.91 24.82 -0.44
CA ALA A 165 -22.65 24.37 -1.80
C ALA A 165 -21.31 23.63 -1.93
N ALA A 166 -20.24 24.12 -1.29
CA ALA A 166 -18.94 23.44 -1.26
C ALA A 166 -19.03 22.04 -0.62
N VAL A 167 -19.77 21.89 0.49
CA VAL A 167 -20.02 20.60 1.14
C VAL A 167 -20.75 19.63 0.20
N LEU A 168 -21.79 20.09 -0.51
CA LEU A 168 -22.48 19.24 -1.50
C LEU A 168 -21.59 18.84 -2.66
N VAL A 169 -20.79 19.77 -3.19
CA VAL A 169 -19.88 19.48 -4.30
C VAL A 169 -18.88 18.40 -3.88
N ALA A 170 -18.31 18.49 -2.67
CA ALA A 170 -17.41 17.47 -2.14
C ALA A 170 -18.11 16.10 -1.95
N GLY A 171 -19.36 16.10 -1.50
CA GLY A 171 -20.17 14.87 -1.36
C GLY A 171 -20.52 14.24 -2.71
N ALA A 172 -20.93 15.05 -3.69
CA ALA A 172 -21.22 14.61 -5.04
C ALA A 172 -19.98 14.03 -5.73
N LEU A 173 -18.82 14.68 -5.56
CA LEU A 173 -17.55 14.18 -6.05
C LEU A 173 -17.20 12.83 -5.39
N GLY A 174 -17.48 12.66 -4.09
CA GLY A 174 -17.26 11.41 -3.37
C GLY A 174 -18.13 10.27 -3.90
N LEU A 175 -19.39 10.56 -4.22
CA LEU A 175 -20.29 9.62 -4.89
C LEU A 175 -19.82 9.26 -6.29
N VAL A 176 -19.38 10.24 -7.09
CA VAL A 176 -18.84 10.00 -8.43
C VAL A 176 -17.59 9.13 -8.35
N LEU A 177 -16.68 9.40 -7.41
CA LEU A 177 -15.50 8.57 -7.18
C LEU A 177 -15.88 7.13 -6.80
N ALA A 178 -16.80 6.96 -5.86
CA ALA A 178 -17.27 5.63 -5.45
C ALA A 178 -17.93 4.89 -6.62
N ALA A 179 -18.77 5.56 -7.40
CA ALA A 179 -19.41 5.00 -8.60
C ALA A 179 -18.37 4.62 -9.66
N LEU A 180 -17.37 5.45 -9.91
CA LEU A 180 -16.26 5.15 -10.81
C LEU A 180 -15.51 3.89 -10.36
N VAL A 181 -15.16 3.79 -9.07
CA VAL A 181 -14.48 2.60 -8.53
C VAL A 181 -15.38 1.37 -8.60
N LEU A 182 -16.69 1.49 -8.40
CA LEU A 182 -17.61 0.35 -8.53
C LEU A 182 -17.86 -0.07 -9.99
N ALA A 183 -17.88 0.87 -10.93
CA ALA A 183 -18.16 0.61 -12.34
C ALA A 183 -16.92 0.16 -13.12
N LEU A 184 -15.79 0.82 -12.89
CA LEU A 184 -14.53 0.61 -13.63
C LEU A 184 -13.49 -0.16 -12.82
N GLY A 185 -13.67 -0.29 -11.49
CA GLY A 185 -12.77 -1.06 -10.64
C GLY A 185 -12.93 -2.54 -10.89
N ARG A 186 -11.86 -3.15 -11.39
CA ARG A 186 -11.78 -4.59 -11.59
C ARG A 186 -11.59 -5.24 -10.24
N GLY A 187 -12.42 -6.24 -9.92
CA GLY A 187 -12.36 -6.94 -8.64
C GLY A 187 -10.93 -7.38 -8.35
N ASP A 188 -10.51 -7.24 -7.08
CA ASP A 188 -9.27 -7.85 -6.61
C ASP A 188 -9.45 -9.37 -6.71
N ALA A 189 -9.03 -9.92 -7.84
CA ALA A 189 -8.59 -11.29 -7.88
C ALA A 189 -7.29 -11.36 -7.05
N THR A 190 -7.40 -11.44 -5.73
CA THR A 190 -6.35 -12.02 -4.89
C THR A 190 -6.20 -13.55 -5.14
N ALA A 191 -6.44 -14.01 -6.36
CA ALA A 191 -6.31 -15.41 -6.78
C ALA A 191 -5.88 -15.51 -8.26
N ALA A 192 -4.82 -14.78 -8.58
CA ALA A 192 -3.81 -15.09 -9.58
C ALA A 192 -3.07 -13.78 -9.81
N ALA A 193 -1.90 -13.63 -9.18
CA ALA A 193 -0.87 -12.82 -9.82
C ALA A 193 -0.84 -13.22 -11.31
N PRO A 194 -0.82 -12.29 -12.26
CA PRO A 194 -0.67 -12.64 -13.66
C PRO A 194 0.60 -13.48 -13.74
N HIS A 195 0.43 -14.79 -13.92
CA HIS A 195 1.53 -15.71 -14.15
C HIS A 195 2.21 -15.22 -15.42
N GLY A 196 3.48 -14.84 -15.32
CA GLY A 196 4.33 -14.65 -16.48
C GLY A 196 4.69 -13.21 -16.84
N ALA A 197 5.29 -12.46 -15.91
CA ALA A 197 6.46 -11.70 -16.35
C ALA A 197 7.63 -12.69 -16.39
N PRO A 198 8.09 -13.16 -17.56
CA PRO A 198 9.24 -14.05 -17.61
C PRO A 198 10.43 -13.35 -16.93
N ALA A 199 11.14 -14.06 -16.07
CA ALA A 199 12.38 -13.56 -15.50
C ALA A 199 13.32 -13.14 -16.65
N ASP A 200 13.62 -11.85 -16.72
CA ASP A 200 14.52 -11.30 -17.73
C ASP A 200 15.96 -11.54 -17.23
N ARG A 201 16.53 -12.65 -17.68
CA ARG A 201 17.88 -13.09 -17.27
C ARG A 201 18.96 -12.06 -17.63
N ASP A 202 18.80 -11.38 -18.76
CA ASP A 202 19.80 -10.42 -19.23
C ASP A 202 19.73 -9.14 -18.39
N ALA A 203 18.52 -8.69 -18.04
CA ALA A 203 18.33 -7.56 -17.13
C ALA A 203 18.78 -7.87 -15.69
N LEU A 204 18.54 -9.09 -15.19
CA LEU A 204 19.03 -9.54 -13.89
C LEU A 204 20.56 -9.60 -13.86
N ALA A 205 21.18 -10.16 -14.90
CA ALA A 205 22.64 -10.22 -15.01
C ALA A 205 23.27 -8.82 -15.06
N ALA A 206 22.65 -7.88 -15.78
CA ALA A 206 23.08 -6.48 -15.82
C ALA A 206 22.93 -5.78 -14.46
N ALA A 207 21.84 -6.03 -13.75
CA ALA A 207 21.61 -5.47 -12.42
C ALA A 207 22.59 -6.03 -11.37
N LEU A 208 22.90 -7.32 -11.44
CA LEU A 208 23.89 -7.96 -10.56
C LEU A 208 25.32 -7.50 -10.90
N ALA A 209 25.63 -7.26 -12.17
CA ALA A 209 26.94 -6.73 -12.59
C ALA A 209 27.20 -5.31 -12.06
N ALA A 210 26.16 -4.57 -11.69
CA ALA A 210 26.28 -3.25 -11.05
C ALA A 210 26.58 -3.32 -9.54
N VAL A 211 26.49 -4.51 -8.92
CA VAL A 211 26.76 -4.71 -7.49
C VAL A 211 28.24 -5.03 -7.28
N PRO A 212 28.92 -4.43 -6.29
CA PRO A 212 30.31 -4.74 -5.97
C PRO A 212 30.54 -6.24 -5.67
N ASP A 213 31.66 -6.80 -6.12
CA ASP A 213 31.98 -8.22 -5.96
C ASP A 213 32.07 -8.69 -4.49
N ASP A 214 32.48 -7.81 -3.58
CA ASP A 214 32.48 -8.07 -2.14
C ASP A 214 31.07 -8.11 -1.54
N GLU A 215 30.13 -7.37 -2.10
CA GLU A 215 28.72 -7.39 -1.70
C GLU A 215 28.01 -8.61 -2.28
N LEU A 216 28.26 -8.95 -3.54
CA LEU A 216 27.76 -10.19 -4.16
C LEU A 216 28.24 -11.44 -3.42
N ARG A 217 29.49 -11.47 -2.92
CA ARG A 217 29.99 -12.57 -2.08
C ARG A 217 29.21 -12.67 -0.77
N ARG A 218 29.03 -11.55 -0.06
CA ARG A 218 28.26 -11.52 1.18
C ARG A 218 26.81 -12.00 1.00
N ILE A 219 26.17 -11.64 -0.11
CA ILE A 219 24.81 -12.09 -0.44
C ILE A 219 24.77 -13.61 -0.67
N ARG A 220 25.76 -14.15 -1.40
CA ARG A 220 25.86 -15.61 -1.61
C ARG A 220 26.11 -16.35 -0.29
N ASP A 221 26.99 -15.83 0.55
CA ASP A 221 27.30 -16.44 1.85
C ASP A 221 26.07 -16.46 2.78
N ASP A 222 25.28 -15.37 2.83
CA ASP A 222 24.03 -15.31 3.61
C ASP A 222 22.97 -16.29 3.08
N ARG A 223 22.82 -16.37 1.75
CA ARG A 223 21.93 -17.34 1.08
C ARG A 223 22.34 -18.79 1.40
N ASP A 224 23.61 -19.10 1.28
CA ASP A 224 24.13 -20.46 1.47
C ASP A 224 24.08 -20.89 2.94
N ALA A 225 24.31 -19.97 3.87
CA ALA A 225 24.11 -20.20 5.31
C ALA A 225 22.64 -20.48 5.64
N ALA A 226 21.70 -19.74 5.05
CA ALA A 226 20.27 -19.98 5.22
C ALA A 226 19.85 -21.34 4.65
N ILE A 227 20.36 -21.74 3.48
CA ILE A 227 20.11 -23.08 2.89
C ILE A 227 20.67 -24.18 3.79
N ALA A 228 21.89 -24.01 4.32
CA ALA A 228 22.50 -24.98 5.24
C ALA A 228 21.66 -25.16 6.51
N LEU A 229 21.19 -24.07 7.12
CA LEU A 229 20.33 -24.11 8.30
C LEU A 229 19.00 -24.86 8.03
N LEU A 230 18.39 -24.64 6.87
CA LEU A 230 17.17 -25.37 6.48
C LEU A 230 17.41 -26.87 6.28
N ALA A 231 18.56 -27.24 5.72
CA ALA A 231 18.95 -28.65 5.56
C ALA A 231 19.24 -29.32 6.91
N GLU A 232 19.98 -28.67 7.80
CA GLU A 232 20.28 -29.16 9.15
C GLU A 232 19.01 -29.40 9.98
N ARG A 233 17.99 -28.56 9.80
CA ARG A 233 16.69 -28.70 10.45
C ARG A 233 15.76 -29.73 9.80
N GLY A 234 16.23 -30.45 8.78
CA GLY A 234 15.45 -31.44 8.04
C GLY A 234 14.28 -30.81 7.25
N ARG A 235 14.35 -29.51 6.96
CA ARG A 235 13.32 -28.78 6.21
C ARG A 235 13.55 -28.83 4.71
N LEU A 236 14.79 -29.07 4.31
CA LEU A 236 15.18 -29.22 2.93
C LEU A 236 15.91 -30.55 2.77
N ALA A 237 15.52 -31.34 1.77
CA ALA A 237 16.25 -32.57 1.46
C ALA A 237 17.71 -32.23 1.09
N PRO A 238 18.71 -33.02 1.52
CA PRO A 238 20.11 -32.74 1.26
C PRO A 238 20.41 -32.52 -0.23
N GLU A 239 19.75 -33.27 -1.11
CA GLU A 239 19.91 -33.20 -2.56
C GLU A 239 19.38 -31.88 -3.14
N ILE A 240 18.32 -31.33 -2.55
CA ILE A 240 17.74 -30.04 -2.92
C ILE A 240 18.62 -28.92 -2.39
N ALA A 241 19.15 -29.04 -1.17
CA ALA A 241 20.09 -28.08 -0.60
C ALA A 241 21.38 -27.96 -1.43
N ASP A 242 21.94 -29.10 -1.87
CA ASP A 242 23.11 -29.13 -2.74
C ASP A 242 22.85 -28.55 -4.13
N ARG A 243 21.63 -28.70 -4.63
CA ARG A 243 21.21 -28.10 -5.90
C ARG A 243 21.03 -26.59 -5.75
N ALA A 244 20.41 -26.15 -4.65
CA ALA A 244 20.16 -24.75 -4.34
C ALA A 244 21.46 -23.95 -4.14
N ARG A 245 22.47 -24.51 -3.45
CA ARG A 245 23.78 -23.84 -3.27
C ARG A 245 24.53 -23.64 -4.58
N ARG A 246 24.40 -24.58 -5.52
CA ARG A 246 25.02 -24.49 -6.86
C ARG A 246 24.26 -23.61 -7.83
N ALA A 247 23.05 -23.17 -7.49
CA ALA A 247 22.24 -22.32 -8.34
C ALA A 247 22.81 -20.88 -8.41
N GLU A 248 22.67 -20.25 -9.57
CA GLU A 248 23.01 -18.84 -9.76
C GLU A 248 22.03 -17.96 -8.97
N LEU A 249 22.50 -16.77 -8.56
CA LEU A 249 21.64 -15.79 -7.87
C LEU A 249 20.46 -15.41 -8.76
N GLY A 250 19.28 -15.46 -8.18
CA GLY A 250 17.99 -15.15 -8.79
C GLY A 250 17.32 -16.34 -9.47
N THR A 251 17.84 -17.56 -9.31
CA THR A 251 17.29 -18.77 -9.98
C THR A 251 16.61 -19.75 -9.03
N LEU A 252 16.63 -19.50 -7.71
CA LEU A 252 16.07 -20.43 -6.71
C LEU A 252 14.55 -20.63 -6.85
N HIS A 253 13.83 -19.62 -7.37
CA HIS A 253 12.39 -19.72 -7.68
C HIS A 253 12.05 -20.83 -8.69
N ARG A 254 13.01 -21.24 -9.55
CA ARG A 254 12.81 -22.32 -10.52
C ARG A 254 12.82 -23.68 -9.84
N ILE A 255 13.69 -23.87 -8.86
CA ILE A 255 13.76 -25.10 -8.07
C ILE A 255 12.44 -25.27 -7.29
N ASP A 256 11.92 -24.17 -6.71
CA ASP A 256 10.60 -24.18 -6.06
C ASP A 256 9.45 -24.54 -7.01
N ALA A 257 9.51 -24.12 -8.27
CA ALA A 257 8.49 -24.42 -9.27
C ALA A 257 8.55 -25.90 -9.69
N GLU A 258 9.75 -26.45 -9.84
CA GLU A 258 9.97 -27.87 -10.15
C GLU A 258 9.50 -28.79 -9.02
N LEU A 259 9.74 -28.42 -7.76
CA LEU A 259 9.30 -29.20 -6.59
C LEU A 259 7.78 -29.23 -6.42
N ARG A 260 7.08 -28.18 -6.86
CA ARG A 260 5.61 -28.10 -6.80
C ARG A 260 4.92 -28.79 -7.97
N ALA A 261 5.66 -29.13 -9.03
CA ALA A 261 5.13 -29.82 -10.20
C ALA A 261 5.25 -31.36 -10.09
N GLN A 262 5.91 -31.87 -9.05
CA GLN A 262 6.08 -33.29 -8.73
C GLN A 262 5.08 -33.71 -7.65
#